data_AF-A0A7W9YA19-F1
#
_entry.id   AF-A0A7W9YA19-F1
#
_cell.length_a   1.000
_cell.length_b   1.000
_cell.length_c   1.000
_cell.angle_alpha   90.00
_cell.angle_beta   90.00
_cell.angle_gamma   90.00
#
_symmetry.space_group_name_H-M   'P 1'
#
loop_
_entity.id
_entity.type
_entity.pdbx_description
1 polymer ?
#
loop_
_entity_poly.entity_id
_entity_poly.type
_entity_poly.pdbx_seq_one_letter_code
_entity_poly.pdbx_strand_id
1 'polypeptide(L)'
;MGKLIALKVGGVTASDRSFYRGTPYDRAGPSVLIDAVALLPADAGVEDLLTDATARDFLAEAFQHRKFIGYNHVALPLLEKAGIAKHIDEGVLKLSGGVATLTNFVEELGKLRLWGREPSVKLGSASATNA
;
A
#
# COMPACT_ATOMS: atom_id res chain seq x y z
N MET A 1 -6.84 -14.56 10.50
CA MET A 1 -5.49 -15.06 10.12
C MET A 1 -4.90 -14.07 9.11
N GLY A 2 -4.08 -13.11 9.55
CA GLY A 2 -3.47 -12.12 8.64
C GLY A 2 -2.18 -12.66 8.04
N LYS A 3 -1.97 -12.51 6.73
CA LYS A 3 -0.73 -12.91 6.05
C LYS A 3 0.22 -11.71 5.95
N LEU A 4 1.37 -11.78 6.61
CA LEU A 4 2.41 -10.75 6.53
C LEU A 4 3.21 -10.92 5.23
N ILE A 5 3.21 -9.88 4.40
CA ILE A 5 3.92 -9.84 3.11
C ILE A 5 5.04 -8.82 3.24
N ALA A 6 6.26 -9.25 2.92
CA ALA A 6 7.45 -8.43 3.00
C ALA A 6 7.96 -8.10 1.60
N LEU A 7 8.52 -6.90 1.47
CA LEU A 7 9.01 -6.35 0.21
C LEU A 7 10.32 -6.98 -0.31
N LYS A 8 10.96 -7.87 0.45
CA LYS A 8 12.22 -8.50 0.06
C LYS A 8 12.17 -10.02 0.21
N VAL A 9 12.66 -10.74 -0.81
CA VAL A 9 12.96 -12.17 -0.72
C VAL A 9 13.94 -12.39 0.43
N GLY A 10 13.50 -13.08 1.47
CA GLY A 10 14.31 -13.36 2.65
C GLY A 10 13.85 -12.67 3.94
N GLY A 11 12.78 -11.88 3.93
CA GLY A 11 12.27 -11.22 5.15
C GLY A 11 12.88 -9.84 5.40
N VAL A 12 12.37 -9.15 6.42
CA VAL A 12 12.79 -7.80 6.81
C VAL A 12 13.22 -7.82 8.28
N THR A 13 14.39 -7.25 8.55
CA THR A 13 14.82 -6.96 9.92
C THR A 13 14.26 -5.60 10.32
N ALA A 14 13.41 -5.57 11.35
CA ALA A 14 12.91 -4.32 11.90
C ALA A 14 13.98 -3.61 12.75
N SER A 15 13.72 -2.35 13.10
CA SER A 15 14.67 -1.51 13.85
C SER A 15 14.98 -2.04 15.26
N ASP A 16 14.11 -2.87 15.82
CA ASP A 16 14.30 -3.59 17.08
C ASP A 16 15.15 -4.87 16.92
N ARG A 17 15.72 -5.10 15.72
CA ARG A 17 16.49 -6.29 15.32
C ARG A 17 15.66 -7.57 15.24
N SER A 18 14.34 -7.49 15.39
CA SER A 18 13.48 -8.63 15.12
C SER A 18 13.45 -8.93 13.62
N PHE A 19 13.45 -10.21 13.28
CA PHE A 19 13.45 -10.65 11.90
C PHE A 19 12.08 -11.21 11.53
N TYR A 20 11.45 -10.59 10.55
CA TYR A 20 10.17 -11.02 10.02
C TYR A 20 10.37 -11.67 8.65
N ARG A 21 10.19 -12.99 8.59
CA ARG A 21 10.09 -13.70 7.31
C ARG A 21 8.73 -13.43 6.69
N GLY A 22 8.59 -12.32 5.95
CA GLY A 22 7.39 -12.09 5.15
C GLY A 22 7.41 -12.88 3.84
N THR A 23 6.23 -13.11 3.29
CA THR A 23 6.12 -13.67 1.92
C THR A 23 6.55 -12.59 0.94
N PRO A 24 7.51 -12.86 0.03
CA PRO A 24 7.93 -11.88 -0.98
C PRO A 24 6.77 -11.55 -1.93
N TYR A 25 6.61 -10.29 -2.36
CA TYR A 25 5.46 -9.87 -3.19
C TYR A 25 5.40 -10.62 -4.54
N ASP A 26 6.54 -10.98 -5.11
CA ASP A 26 6.70 -11.80 -6.32
C ASP A 26 6.20 -13.25 -6.13
N ARG A 27 6.20 -13.75 -4.89
CA ARG A 27 5.64 -15.05 -4.48
C ARG A 27 4.30 -14.97 -3.76
N ALA A 28 3.84 -13.76 -3.42
CA ALA A 28 2.55 -13.57 -2.79
C ALA A 28 1.38 -13.85 -3.75
N GLY A 29 1.68 -13.96 -5.04
CA GLY A 29 0.72 -14.11 -6.12
C GLY A 29 0.13 -12.75 -6.54
N PRO A 30 -0.73 -12.71 -7.56
CA PRO A 30 -1.33 -11.47 -8.03
C PRO A 30 -2.02 -10.76 -6.88
N SER A 31 -2.06 -9.43 -6.93
CA SER A 31 -2.57 -8.60 -5.82
C SER A 31 -3.91 -9.15 -5.31
N VAL A 32 -4.79 -9.68 -6.17
CA VAL A 32 -6.08 -10.36 -5.90
C VAL A 32 -6.08 -11.31 -4.68
N LEU A 33 -4.98 -11.97 -4.35
CA LEU A 33 -4.89 -12.89 -3.19
C LEU A 33 -4.77 -12.17 -1.83
N ILE A 34 -4.82 -10.84 -1.83
CA ILE A 34 -4.52 -9.98 -0.70
C ILE A 34 -5.64 -8.94 -0.57
N ASP A 35 -6.19 -8.79 0.64
CA ASP A 35 -7.29 -7.87 0.92
C ASP A 35 -6.83 -6.44 1.24
N ALA A 36 -5.62 -6.28 1.80
CA ALA A 36 -5.05 -4.99 2.19
C ALA A 36 -3.51 -4.98 2.18
N VAL A 37 -2.92 -3.80 2.07
CA VAL A 37 -1.45 -3.61 2.00
C VAL A 37 -1.01 -2.69 3.15
N ALA A 38 0.08 -3.03 3.84
CA ALA A 38 0.76 -2.13 4.77
C ALA A 38 2.19 -1.86 4.24
N LEU A 39 2.45 -0.62 3.84
CA LEU A 39 3.69 -0.15 3.24
C LEU A 39 4.53 0.59 4.27
N LEU A 40 5.49 -0.12 4.87
CA LEU A 40 6.28 0.36 6.00
C LEU A 40 7.80 0.27 5.71
N PRO A 41 8.32 0.95 4.66
CA PRO A 41 9.75 0.99 4.40
C PRO A 41 10.49 1.72 5.53
N ALA A 42 11.72 1.27 5.78
CA ALA A 42 12.69 2.02 6.56
C ALA A 42 13.44 3.03 5.67
N ASP A 43 13.93 4.12 6.24
CA ASP A 43 14.67 5.16 5.51
C ASP A 43 15.83 4.57 4.70
N ALA A 44 16.55 3.60 5.28
CA ALA A 44 17.71 2.96 4.66
C ALA A 44 17.37 2.11 3.41
N GLY A 45 16.10 1.75 3.20
CA GLY A 45 15.68 0.83 2.13
C GLY A 45 14.66 1.41 1.14
N VAL A 46 14.25 2.68 1.31
CA VAL A 46 13.25 3.29 0.44
C VAL A 46 13.79 3.58 -0.96
N GLU A 47 15.06 3.97 -1.09
CA GLU A 47 15.67 4.28 -2.39
C GLU A 47 15.71 3.05 -3.31
N ASP A 48 16.14 1.90 -2.79
CA ASP A 48 16.09 0.63 -3.52
C ASP A 48 14.66 0.32 -3.98
N LEU A 49 13.69 0.53 -3.08
CA LEU A 49 12.28 0.28 -3.33
C LEU A 49 11.70 1.22 -4.41
N LEU A 50 12.21 2.44 -4.51
CA LEU A 50 11.82 3.40 -5.55
C LEU A 50 12.31 3.00 -6.94
N THR A 51 13.33 2.14 -7.04
CA THR A 51 13.82 1.60 -8.32
C THR A 51 13.11 0.32 -8.74
N ASP A 52 12.33 -0.29 -7.84
CA ASP A 52 11.61 -1.53 -8.09
C ASP A 52 10.27 -1.27 -8.80
N ALA A 53 10.22 -1.56 -10.10
CA ALA A 53 9.01 -1.44 -10.90
C ALA A 53 7.87 -2.32 -10.39
N THR A 54 8.19 -3.50 -9.83
CA THR A 54 7.17 -4.45 -9.36
C THR A 54 6.50 -3.95 -8.09
N ALA A 55 7.26 -3.33 -7.18
CA ALA A 55 6.70 -2.71 -5.99
C ALA A 55 5.73 -1.57 -6.33
N ARG A 56 6.11 -0.74 -7.31
CA ARG A 56 5.24 0.33 -7.84
C ARG A 56 3.95 -0.24 -8.44
N ASP A 57 4.08 -1.23 -9.33
CA ASP A 57 2.94 -1.79 -10.05
C ASP A 57 1.98 -2.52 -9.10
N PHE A 58 2.53 -3.23 -8.10
CA PHE A 58 1.74 -3.87 -7.05
C PHE A 58 0.89 -2.87 -6.25
N LEU A 59 1.44 -1.71 -5.90
CA LEU A 59 0.70 -0.66 -5.19
C LEU A 59 -0.37 -0.04 -6.07
N ALA A 60 -0.06 0.24 -7.34
CA ALA A 60 -1.02 0.77 -8.29
C ALA A 60 -2.20 -0.20 -8.49
N GLU A 61 -1.94 -1.49 -8.64
CA GLU A 61 -2.98 -2.52 -8.73
C GLU A 61 -3.81 -2.61 -7.44
N ALA A 62 -3.17 -2.59 -6.26
CA ALA A 62 -3.89 -2.63 -4.99
C ALA A 62 -4.86 -1.44 -4.86
N PHE A 63 -4.41 -0.25 -5.28
CA PHE A 63 -5.24 0.95 -5.29
C PHE A 63 -6.42 0.85 -6.26
N GLN A 64 -6.18 0.44 -7.50
CA GLN A 64 -7.23 0.24 -8.53
C GLN A 64 -8.23 -0.85 -8.13
N HIS A 65 -7.76 -1.89 -7.45
CA HIS A 65 -8.59 -2.94 -6.87
C HIS A 65 -9.29 -2.51 -5.57
N ARG A 66 -9.22 -1.23 -5.19
CA ARG A 66 -9.96 -0.63 -4.07
C ARG A 66 -9.58 -1.20 -2.71
N LYS A 67 -8.32 -1.61 -2.57
CA LYS A 67 -7.83 -2.14 -1.30
C LYS A 67 -7.42 -1.01 -0.38
N PHE A 68 -7.45 -1.33 0.90
CA PHE A 68 -6.91 -0.49 1.94
C PHE A 68 -5.39 -0.55 1.92
N ILE A 69 -4.76 0.62 1.98
CA ILE A 69 -3.30 0.79 1.98
C ILE A 69 -2.92 1.57 3.23
N GLY A 70 -2.25 0.93 4.17
CA GLY A 70 -1.61 1.59 5.30
C GLY A 70 -0.20 2.02 4.91
N TYR A 71 0.27 3.20 5.29
CA TYR A 71 1.62 3.66 4.94
C TYR A 71 2.29 4.50 6.04
N ASN A 72 3.61 4.45 6.16
CA ASN A 72 4.37 5.41 6.98
C ASN A 72 4.85 6.61 6.14
N HIS A 73 5.34 7.67 6.78
CA HIS A 73 5.80 8.87 6.06
C HIS A 73 6.93 8.59 5.05
N VAL A 74 7.79 7.61 5.32
CA VAL A 74 8.90 7.19 4.45
C VAL A 74 8.38 6.67 3.11
N ALA A 75 7.18 6.10 3.07
CA ALA A 75 6.59 5.53 1.85
C ALA A 75 6.04 6.57 0.85
N LEU A 76 5.95 7.85 1.22
CA LEU A 76 5.34 8.89 0.38
C LEU A 76 5.92 8.96 -1.04
N PRO A 77 7.25 8.93 -1.25
CA PRO A 77 7.83 8.98 -2.60
C PRO A 77 7.41 7.77 -3.47
N LEU A 78 7.15 6.61 -2.85
CA LEU A 78 6.71 5.43 -3.59
C LEU A 78 5.23 5.54 -3.97
N LEU A 79 4.39 6.12 -3.10
CA LEU A 79 3.01 6.45 -3.44
C LEU A 79 2.94 7.49 -4.56
N GLU A 80 3.87 8.44 -4.61
CA GLU A 80 4.00 9.38 -5.74
C GLU A 80 4.36 8.65 -7.03
N LYS A 81 5.38 7.79 -7.02
CA LYS A 81 5.75 6.98 -8.19
C LYS A 81 4.66 6.02 -8.65
N ALA A 82 3.85 5.50 -7.72
CA ALA A 82 2.69 4.66 -8.02
C ALA A 82 1.47 5.46 -8.51
N GLY A 83 1.55 6.80 -8.57
CA GLY A 83 0.46 7.66 -9.00
C GLY A 83 -0.68 7.79 -7.98
N ILE A 84 -0.45 7.42 -6.71
CA ILE A 84 -1.47 7.38 -5.65
C ILE A 84 -1.46 8.66 -4.82
N ALA A 85 -0.32 9.35 -4.68
CA ALA A 85 -0.16 10.46 -3.73
C ALA A 85 -1.20 11.61 -3.90
N LYS A 86 -1.66 11.86 -5.13
CA LYS A 86 -2.70 12.87 -5.42
C LYS A 86 -4.14 12.37 -5.20
N HIS A 87 -4.31 11.08 -4.91
CA HIS A 87 -5.58 10.38 -4.75
C HIS A 87 -5.68 9.68 -3.38
N ILE A 88 -4.92 10.16 -2.39
CA ILE A 88 -5.04 9.69 -1.00
C ILE A 88 -6.45 10.00 -0.50
N ASP A 89 -7.16 8.95 -0.09
CA ASP A 89 -8.54 8.99 0.39
C ASP A 89 -8.67 8.16 1.68
N GLU A 90 -9.91 7.92 2.13
CA GLU A 90 -10.21 7.15 3.34
C GLU A 90 -9.68 5.70 3.34
N GLY A 91 -9.28 5.18 2.19
CA GLY A 91 -8.69 3.85 2.04
C GLY A 91 -7.16 3.87 1.97
N VAL A 92 -6.51 5.04 2.07
CA VAL A 92 -5.05 5.18 2.15
C VAL A 92 -4.69 5.83 3.50
N LEU A 93 -4.43 5.00 4.51
CA LEU A 93 -4.31 5.41 5.90
C LEU A 93 -2.86 5.58 6.33
N LYS A 94 -2.55 6.72 6.95
CA LYS A 94 -1.23 6.95 7.53
C LYS A 94 -1.08 6.20 8.86
N LEU A 95 -0.04 5.38 8.98
CA LEU A 95 0.33 4.61 10.16
C LEU A 95 1.49 5.32 10.88
N SER A 96 1.18 6.12 11.90
CA SER A 96 2.17 6.94 12.62
C SER A 96 2.82 6.24 13.81
N GLY A 97 2.69 4.91 13.93
CA GLY A 97 3.37 4.11 14.96
C GLY A 97 2.63 4.01 16.30
N GLY A 98 1.35 4.40 16.37
CA GLY A 98 0.52 4.24 17.57
C GLY A 98 -0.52 3.12 17.43
N VAL A 99 -0.83 2.43 18.53
CA VAL A 99 -1.86 1.37 18.58
C VAL A 99 -3.18 1.87 17.98
N ALA A 100 -3.59 3.09 18.28
CA ALA A 100 -4.82 3.69 17.73
C ALA A 100 -4.85 3.71 16.19
N THR A 101 -3.73 4.07 15.54
CA THR A 101 -3.66 4.11 14.06
C THR A 101 -3.70 2.72 13.44
N LEU A 102 -3.11 1.73 14.11
CA LEU A 102 -3.16 0.33 13.68
C LEU A 102 -4.56 -0.28 13.89
N THR A 103 -5.18 0.00 15.03
CA THR A 103 -6.55 -0.44 15.34
C THR A 103 -7.53 0.11 14.30
N ASN A 104 -7.49 1.41 14.04
CA ASN A 104 -8.33 2.03 13.00
C ASN A 104 -8.09 1.40 11.62
N PHE A 105 -6.82 1.17 11.24
CA PHE A 105 -6.51 0.51 9.98
C PHE A 105 -7.11 -0.90 9.89
N VAL A 106 -7.00 -1.71 10.95
CA VAL A 106 -7.55 -3.07 11.01
C VAL A 106 -9.08 -3.07 11.00
N GLU A 107 -9.72 -2.13 11.69
CA GLU A 107 -11.18 -1.96 11.68
C GLU A 107 -11.71 -1.63 10.28
N GLU A 108 -11.02 -0.74 9.57
CA GLU A 108 -11.35 -0.38 8.19
C GLU A 108 -11.26 -1.57 7.21
N LEU A 109 -10.39 -2.54 7.47
CA LEU A 109 -10.30 -3.76 6.66
C LEU A 109 -11.60 -4.59 6.68
N GLY A 110 -12.43 -4.44 7.72
CA GLY A 110 -13.75 -5.07 7.79
C GLY A 110 -14.70 -4.65 6.67
N LYS A 111 -14.45 -3.51 6.01
CA LYS A 111 -15.21 -3.03 4.85
C LYS A 111 -14.86 -3.78 3.56
N LEU A 112 -13.80 -4.60 3.59
CA LEU A 112 -13.22 -5.38 2.48
C LEU A 112 -12.62 -4.56 1.35
N ARG A 113 -13.35 -3.56 0.84
CA ARG A 113 -12.95 -2.66 -0.24
C ARG A 113 -13.47 -1.26 0.00
N LEU A 114 -12.73 -0.27 -0.52
CA LEU A 114 -13.23 1.09 -0.61
C LEU A 114 -14.07 1.29 -1.89
N TRP A 115 -15.37 1.01 -1.79
CA TRP A 115 -16.29 1.10 -2.93
C TRP A 115 -16.45 2.52 -3.49
N GLY A 116 -16.21 3.56 -2.67
CA GLY A 116 -16.26 4.96 -3.09
C GLY A 116 -15.29 5.33 -4.24
N ARG A 117 -14.29 4.49 -4.53
CA ARG A 117 -13.37 4.64 -5.67
C ARG A 117 -13.96 4.15 -7.01
N GLU A 118 -15.13 3.53 -7.04
CA GLU A 118 -15.71 2.99 -8.28
C GLU A 118 -15.95 4.02 -9.40
N PRO A 119 -16.43 5.26 -9.11
CA PRO A 119 -16.60 6.30 -10.13
C PRO A 119 -15.25 6.80 -10.68
N SER A 120 -14.22 6.88 -9.83
CA SER A 120 -12.92 7.50 -10.12
C SER A 120 -11.95 6.56 -10.86
N VAL A 121 -12.14 5.25 -10.73
CA VAL A 121 -11.24 4.23 -11.31
C VAL A 121 -11.70 3.78 -12.70
N LYS A 122 -13.01 3.86 -13.02
CA LYS A 122 -13.54 3.49 -14.36
C LYS A 122 -13.38 4.60 -15.40
N LEU A 123 -13.17 5.84 -14.99
CA LEU A 123 -13.09 7.01 -15.84
C LEU A 123 -11.79 7.74 -15.50
N GLY A 124 -10.66 7.33 -16.09
CA GLY A 124 -9.44 8.16 -16.05
C GLY A 124 -9.83 9.60 -16.40
N SER A 125 -9.45 10.55 -15.53
CA SER A 125 -10.02 11.91 -15.48
C SER A 125 -10.41 12.43 -16.85
N ALA A 126 -11.71 12.51 -17.13
CA ALA A 126 -12.19 13.24 -18.29
C ALA A 126 -11.80 14.70 -18.07
N SER A 127 -10.86 15.20 -18.88
CA SER A 127 -10.55 16.62 -18.97
C SER A 127 -11.86 17.38 -19.16
N ALA A 128 -12.17 18.28 -18.23
CA ALA A 128 -13.31 19.16 -18.36
C ALA A 128 -13.06 20.07 -19.58
N THR A 129 -13.76 19.79 -20.68
CA THR A 129 -13.84 20.69 -21.82
C THR A 129 -14.64 21.91 -21.36
N ASN A 130 -13.98 23.06 -21.26
CA ASN A 130 -14.65 24.33 -21.01
C ASN A 130 -15.59 24.66 -22.18
N ALA A 131 -16.78 25.14 -21.82
CA ALA A 131 -17.87 25.58 -22.70
C ALA A 131 -17.50 26.79 -23.56
#